data_AF-A0AAD6HI23-F1
#
_entry.id   AF-A0AAD6HI23-F1
#
_cell.length_a   1.000
_cell.length_b   1.000
_cell.length_c   1.000
_cell.angle_alpha   90.00
_cell.angle_beta   90.00
_cell.angle_gamma   90.00
#
_symmetry.space_group_name_H-M   'P 1'
#
loop_
_entity.id
_entity.type
_entity.pdbx_description
1 polymer ?
#
loop_
_entity_poly.entity_id
_entity_poly.type
_entity_poly.pdbx_seq_one_letter_code
_entity_poly.pdbx_strand_id
1 'polypeptide(L)'
;MSLWVLDVLALLPQKWQNWILPPSSIPTVQNDPSKVQLSRIAHVYFDHHDLEAFAKFAKDFGFVEAERKGKTIYYRGYGKDPYIYVASQSSKSKSQFKGAAFVAKDRENF
;
A
#
# COMPACT_ATOMS: atom_id res chain seq x y z
N MET A 1 28.30 1.39 -13.82
CA MET A 1 29.28 2.40 -13.39
C MET A 1 30.40 1.66 -12.68
N SER A 2 31.66 1.91 -13.04
CA SER A 2 32.80 1.27 -12.37
C SER A 2 32.86 1.73 -10.91
N LEU A 3 33.00 0.79 -9.97
CA LEU A 3 33.03 1.05 -8.52
C LEU A 3 34.13 2.08 -8.14
N TRP A 4 35.23 2.11 -8.90
CA TRP A 4 36.33 3.03 -8.70
C TRP A 4 35.93 4.52 -8.80
N VAL A 5 34.89 4.85 -9.58
CA VAL A 5 34.41 6.23 -9.71
C VAL A 5 33.78 6.71 -8.39
N LEU A 6 33.12 5.83 -7.65
CA LEU A 6 32.53 6.17 -6.35
C LEU A 6 33.62 6.41 -5.29
N ASP A 7 34.71 5.62 -5.33
CA ASP A 7 35.85 5.79 -4.43
C ASP A 7 36.55 7.14 -4.63
N VAL A 8 36.74 7.57 -5.89
CA VAL A 8 37.30 8.89 -6.21
C VAL A 8 36.36 10.02 -5.77
N LEU A 9 35.06 9.87 -5.97
CA LEU A 9 34.06 10.85 -5.53
C LEU A 9 34.03 10.99 -4.00
N ALA A 10 34.19 9.89 -3.25
CA ALA A 10 34.21 9.89 -1.78
C ALA A 10 35.44 10.61 -1.19
N LEU A 11 36.52 10.78 -1.96
CA LEU A 11 37.72 11.51 -1.56
C LEU A 11 37.63 13.02 -1.83
N LEU A 12 36.64 13.49 -2.59
CA LEU A 12 36.45 14.91 -2.88
C LEU A 12 35.96 15.68 -1.65
N PRO A 13 36.18 17.01 -1.55
CA PRO A 13 35.60 17.79 -0.47
C PRO A 13 34.05 17.78 -0.53
N GLN A 14 33.39 17.78 0.63
CA GLN A 14 31.93 17.66 0.76
C GLN A 14 31.13 18.62 -0.13
N LYS A 15 31.62 19.85 -0.35
CA LYS A 15 30.99 20.84 -1.23
C LYS A 15 30.90 20.36 -2.69
N TRP A 16 31.93 19.68 -3.17
CA TRP A 16 31.99 19.13 -4.53
C TRP A 16 31.19 17.84 -4.64
N GLN A 17 31.24 16.99 -3.61
CA GLN A 17 30.38 15.81 -3.52
C GLN A 17 28.90 16.19 -3.62
N ASN A 18 28.46 17.17 -2.82
CA ASN A 18 27.07 17.65 -2.82
C ASN A 18 26.66 18.36 -4.11
N TRP A 19 27.61 18.78 -4.95
CA TRP A 19 27.33 19.35 -6.27
C TRP A 19 27.14 18.25 -7.33
N ILE A 20 27.95 17.18 -7.27
CA ILE A 20 27.91 16.04 -8.21
C ILE A 20 26.77 15.07 -7.87
N LEU A 21 26.59 14.82 -6.57
CA LEU A 21 25.54 14.00 -5.98
C LEU A 21 24.87 14.85 -4.90
N PRO A 22 23.91 15.73 -5.26
CA PRO A 22 23.14 16.44 -4.26
C PRO A 22 22.55 15.43 -3.28
N PRO A 23 22.69 15.63 -1.96
CA PRO A 23 22.12 14.72 -0.99
C PRO A 23 20.64 14.57 -1.34
N SER A 24 20.19 13.33 -1.48
CA SER A 24 18.79 13.05 -1.77
C SER A 24 17.96 13.82 -0.76
N SER A 25 17.24 14.84 -1.21
CA SER A 25 16.42 15.70 -0.36
C SER A 25 15.13 14.99 0.03
N ILE A 26 15.22 13.68 0.34
CA ILE A 26 14.13 12.95 0.93
C ILE A 26 14.02 13.54 2.34
N PRO A 27 12.95 14.31 2.63
CA PRO A 27 12.79 14.84 3.97
C PRO A 27 12.74 13.66 4.93
N THR A 28 13.39 13.79 6.08
CA THR A 28 13.25 12.79 7.12
C THR A 28 11.82 12.83 7.63
N VAL A 29 10.99 11.90 7.15
CA VAL A 29 9.59 11.80 7.58
C VAL A 29 9.56 11.05 8.90
N GLN A 30 9.34 11.79 9.99
CA GLN A 30 9.07 11.21 11.30
C GLN A 30 7.57 11.16 11.55
N ASN A 31 7.13 10.10 12.25
CA ASN A 31 5.78 10.03 12.76
C ASN A 31 5.65 10.98 13.96
N ASP A 32 4.91 12.06 13.77
CA ASP A 32 4.67 13.07 14.80
C ASP A 32 3.36 12.72 15.52
N PRO A 33 3.34 12.65 16.87
CA PRO A 33 2.12 12.33 17.62
C PRO A 33 0.93 13.26 17.37
N SER A 34 1.15 14.46 16.83
CA SER A 34 0.08 15.39 16.42
C SER A 34 -0.67 14.95 15.15
N LYS A 35 -0.12 14.00 14.38
CA LYS A 35 -0.78 13.41 13.21
C LYS A 35 -1.71 12.28 13.64
N VAL A 36 -2.65 11.92 12.76
CA VAL A 36 -3.44 10.68 12.94
C VAL A 36 -2.51 9.48 13.03
N GLN A 37 -2.62 8.77 14.14
CA GLN A 37 -1.85 7.57 14.43
C GLN A 37 -2.60 6.33 13.92
N LEU A 38 -1.94 5.55 13.08
CA LEU A 38 -2.48 4.34 12.48
C LEU A 38 -1.79 3.12 13.06
N SER A 39 -2.56 2.09 13.41
CA SER A 39 -2.03 0.83 13.93
C SER A 39 -1.50 -0.08 12.82
N ARG A 40 -2.25 -0.19 11.72
CA ARG A 40 -1.99 -1.12 10.61
C ARG A 40 -2.98 -0.90 9.47
N ILE A 41 -2.67 -1.47 8.30
CA ILE A 41 -3.63 -1.62 7.20
C ILE A 41 -4.76 -2.56 7.67
N ALA A 42 -6.00 -2.18 7.37
CA ALA A 42 -7.19 -2.98 7.63
C ALA A 42 -7.56 -3.78 6.37
N HIS A 43 -7.90 -3.07 5.30
CA HIS A 43 -8.34 -3.67 4.04
C HIS A 43 -8.09 -2.76 2.86
N VAL A 44 -8.20 -3.33 1.66
CA VAL A 44 -8.11 -2.61 0.38
C VAL A 44 -9.40 -2.73 -0.41
N TYR A 45 -9.67 -1.70 -1.22
CA TYR A 45 -10.80 -1.67 -2.14
C TYR A 45 -10.30 -1.75 -3.58
N PHE A 46 -10.86 -2.68 -4.35
CA PHE A 46 -10.58 -2.82 -5.77
C PHE A 46 -11.87 -2.99 -6.56
N ASP A 47 -11.99 -2.21 -7.62
CA ASP A 47 -12.93 -2.48 -8.69
C ASP A 47 -12.27 -3.44 -9.68
N HIS A 48 -12.96 -4.50 -10.07
CA HIS A 48 -12.51 -5.48 -11.06
C HIS A 48 -13.35 -5.39 -12.32
N HIS A 49 -12.71 -5.38 -13.49
CA HIS A 49 -13.43 -5.40 -14.77
C HIS A 49 -14.26 -6.69 -14.94
N ASP A 50 -13.78 -7.81 -14.40
CA ASP A 50 -14.47 -9.09 -14.32
C ASP A 50 -14.34 -9.60 -12.88
N LEU A 51 -15.41 -9.40 -12.11
CA LEU A 51 -15.45 -9.79 -10.70
C LEU A 51 -15.45 -11.31 -10.52
N GLU A 52 -16.04 -12.07 -11.45
CA GLU A 52 -16.14 -13.53 -11.35
C GLU A 52 -14.79 -14.20 -11.64
N ALA A 53 -14.04 -13.68 -12.63
CA ALA A 53 -12.66 -14.10 -12.85
C ALA A 53 -11.80 -13.85 -11.60
N PHE A 54 -11.95 -12.69 -10.96
CA PHE A 54 -11.25 -12.40 -9.70
C PHE A 54 -11.73 -13.31 -8.57
N ALA A 55 -13.03 -13.61 -8.46
CA ALA A 55 -13.55 -14.48 -7.41
C ALA A 55 -12.97 -15.89 -7.50
N LYS A 56 -12.80 -16.42 -8.71
CA LYS A 56 -12.09 -17.70 -8.93
C LYS A 56 -10.65 -17.61 -8.45
N PHE A 57 -9.91 -16.58 -8.88
CA PHE A 57 -8.54 -16.36 -8.42
C PHE A 57 -8.46 -16.24 -6.89
N ALA A 58 -9.35 -15.45 -6.27
CA ALA A 58 -9.38 -15.22 -4.84
C ALA A 58 -9.54 -16.53 -4.06
N LYS A 59 -10.44 -17.41 -4.52
CA LYS A 59 -10.63 -18.74 -3.94
C LYS A 59 -9.36 -19.59 -4.09
N ASP A 60 -8.77 -19.65 -5.28
CA ASP A 60 -7.57 -20.45 -5.56
C ASP A 60 -6.33 -19.91 -4.81
N PHE A 61 -6.28 -18.59 -4.59
CA PHE A 61 -5.26 -17.91 -3.79
C PHE A 61 -5.39 -18.21 -2.28
N GLY A 62 -6.57 -18.64 -1.83
CA GLY A 62 -6.85 -18.97 -0.43
C GLY A 62 -7.53 -17.86 0.36
N PHE A 63 -8.14 -16.88 -0.30
CA PHE A 63 -9.09 -15.99 0.36
C PHE A 63 -10.38 -16.72 0.73
N VAL A 64 -10.96 -16.34 1.86
CA VAL A 64 -12.25 -16.82 2.33
C VAL A 64 -13.28 -15.72 2.11
N GLU A 65 -14.36 -16.01 1.37
CA GLU A 65 -15.49 -15.09 1.26
C GLU A 65 -16.17 -14.94 2.63
N ALA A 66 -16.11 -13.73 3.18
CA ALA A 66 -16.73 -13.38 4.46
C ALA A 66 -18.18 -12.96 4.28
N GLU A 67 -18.46 -12.20 3.21
CA GLU A 67 -19.80 -11.71 2.86
C GLU A 67 -19.86 -11.32 1.38
N ARG A 68 -21.06 -11.34 0.80
CA ARG A 68 -21.33 -10.80 -0.53
C ARG A 68 -22.60 -9.97 -0.53
N LYS A 69 -22.54 -8.78 -1.12
CA LYS A 69 -23.65 -7.82 -1.23
C LYS A 69 -23.73 -7.28 -2.64
N GLY A 70 -24.71 -7.76 -3.40
CA GLY A 70 -24.90 -7.36 -4.80
C GLY A 70 -23.63 -7.64 -5.63
N LYS A 71 -23.00 -6.59 -6.13
CA LYS A 71 -21.79 -6.66 -6.97
C LYS A 71 -20.49 -6.43 -6.18
N THR A 72 -20.51 -6.68 -4.87
CA THR A 72 -19.34 -6.53 -4.00
C THR A 72 -19.16 -7.78 -3.14
N ILE A 73 -17.91 -8.22 -3.02
CA ILE A 73 -17.49 -9.40 -2.26
C ILE A 73 -16.44 -8.96 -1.25
N TYR A 74 -16.64 -9.38 0.00
CA TYR A 74 -15.75 -9.12 1.11
C TYR A 74 -14.96 -10.39 1.39
N TYR A 75 -13.65 -10.33 1.24
CA TYR A 75 -12.76 -11.46 1.48
C TYR A 75 -11.94 -11.25 2.74
N ARG A 76 -11.73 -12.32 3.50
CA ARG A 76 -10.87 -12.37 4.67
C ARG A 76 -9.77 -13.41 4.50
N GLY A 77 -8.70 -13.24 5.27
CA GLY A 77 -7.69 -14.26 5.49
C GLY A 77 -7.89 -14.96 6.83
N TYR A 78 -6.81 -15.55 7.35
CA TYR A 78 -6.80 -16.24 8.66
C TYR A 78 -6.56 -15.30 9.86
N GLY A 79 -6.39 -14.00 9.60
CA GLY A 79 -6.07 -12.99 10.63
C GLY A 79 -7.28 -12.54 11.43
N LYS A 80 -7.06 -11.52 12.27
CA LYS A 80 -8.08 -10.95 13.17
C LYS A 80 -9.11 -10.05 12.49
N ASP A 81 -8.86 -9.64 11.25
CA ASP A 81 -9.74 -8.73 10.53
C ASP A 81 -11.00 -9.43 10.02
N PRO A 82 -12.17 -8.75 10.07
CA PRO A 82 -13.39 -9.32 9.52
C PRO A 82 -13.30 -9.52 8.00
N TYR A 83 -12.55 -8.66 7.32
CA TYR A 83 -12.19 -8.74 5.91
C TYR A 83 -10.94 -7.90 5.65
N ILE A 84 -10.20 -8.24 4.58
CA ILE A 84 -8.95 -7.60 4.17
C ILE A 84 -8.98 -7.13 2.71
N TYR A 85 -9.94 -7.61 1.91
CA TYR A 85 -10.06 -7.23 0.51
C TYR A 85 -11.54 -7.07 0.15
N VAL A 86 -11.89 -5.92 -0.41
CA VAL A 86 -13.23 -5.63 -0.91
C VAL A 86 -13.16 -5.55 -2.43
N ALA A 87 -13.74 -6.54 -3.08
CA ALA A 87 -13.78 -6.67 -4.52
C ALA A 87 -15.15 -6.24 -5.04
N SER A 88 -15.20 -5.22 -5.89
CA SER A 88 -16.44 -4.76 -6.52
C SER A 88 -16.37 -4.91 -8.03
N GLN A 89 -17.51 -5.13 -8.68
CA GLN A 89 -17.59 -5.07 -10.14
C GLN A 89 -17.40 -3.62 -10.58
N SER A 90 -16.41 -3.38 -11.44
CA SER A 90 -16.18 -2.06 -12.03
C SER A 90 -17.37 -1.65 -12.89
N SER A 91 -17.75 -0.37 -12.81
CA SER A 91 -18.70 0.26 -13.74
C SER A 91 -18.06 0.61 -15.08
N LYS A 92 -16.73 0.54 -15.17
CA LYS A 92 -15.93 0.77 -16.38
C LYS A 92 -15.32 -0.55 -16.86
N SER A 93 -14.85 -0.60 -18.10
CA SER A 93 -14.15 -1.77 -18.66
C SER A 93 -12.71 -1.97 -18.13
N LYS A 94 -12.38 -1.42 -16.94
CA LYS A 94 -11.04 -1.47 -16.35
C LYS A 94 -11.10 -1.74 -14.86
N SER A 95 -10.15 -2.53 -14.36
CA SER A 95 -9.92 -2.70 -12.93
C SER A 95 -9.23 -1.44 -12.36
N GLN A 96 -9.53 -1.10 -11.11
CA GLN A 96 -8.99 0.10 -10.45
C GLN A 96 -8.78 -0.15 -8.95
N PHE A 97 -7.62 0.28 -8.44
CA PHE A 97 -7.42 0.42 -7.00
C PHE A 97 -8.17 1.64 -6.47
N LYS A 98 -9.01 1.44 -5.47
CA LYS A 98 -9.86 2.50 -4.89
C LYS A 98 -9.33 3.07 -3.58
N GLY A 99 -8.29 2.46 -3.03
CA GLY A 99 -7.64 2.91 -1.80
C GLY A 99 -7.56 1.82 -0.74
N ALA A 100 -6.87 2.16 0.34
CA ALA A 100 -6.73 1.34 1.53
C ALA A 100 -7.42 2.02 2.72
N ALA A 101 -7.94 1.22 3.62
CA ALA A 101 -8.38 1.64 4.94
C ALA A 101 -7.38 1.16 5.99
N PHE A 102 -7.28 1.92 7.08
CA PHE A 102 -6.34 1.65 8.17
C PHE A 102 -7.11 1.62 9.48
N VAL A 103 -6.63 0.80 10.41
CA VAL A 103 -7.11 0.81 11.79
C VAL A 103 -6.46 1.99 12.50
N ALA A 104 -7.26 2.94 12.99
CA ALA A 104 -6.79 4.00 13.87
C ALA A 104 -6.14 3.41 15.13
N LYS A 105 -5.23 4.15 15.76
CA LYS A 105 -4.58 3.71 17.01
C LYS A 105 -5.59 3.52 18.14
N ASP A 106 -6.52 4.45 18.25
CA ASP A 106 -7.53 4.57 19.31
C ASP A 106 -8.71 5.40 18.77
N ARG A 107 -9.67 5.72 19.64
CA ARG A 107 -10.90 6.44 19.27
C ARG A 107 -10.62 7.89 18.89
N GLU A 108 -9.63 8.51 19.52
CA GLU A 108 -9.24 9.89 19.29
C GLU A 108 -8.60 10.08 17.91
N ASN A 109 -8.02 9.01 17.36
CA ASN A 109 -7.41 8.98 16.03
C ASN A 109 -8.37 8.52 14.91
N PHE A 110 -9.66 8.32 15.18
CA PHE A 110 -10.67 7.89 14.19
C PHE A 110 -11.44 9.08 13.60
#